data_AF-A0A2N6NXN5-F1
#
_entry.id   AF-A0A2N6NXN5-F1
#
_cell.length_a   1.000
_cell.length_b   1.000
_cell.length_c   1.000
_cell.angle_alpha   90.00
_cell.angle_beta   90.00
_cell.angle_gamma   90.00
#
_symmetry.space_group_name_H-M   'P 1'
#
loop_
_entity.id
_entity.type
_entity.pdbx_description
1 polymer ?
#
loop_
_entity_poly.entity_id
_entity_poly.type
_entity_poly.pdbx_seq_one_letter_code
_entity_poly.pdbx_strand_id
1 'polypeptide(L)'
;MAGRAPMNVQSFPRPPLLQQISRHLQIKYKGELIADTTQAYWALETHHPPTYYLPPSSVKVPLTKTGQRTWCEWKGTATYFSVRLGGQDVSNRIWTYEEPTGGFEPIRGYLSFYAGPWDCFVDGEQVVPQPGDFYGGWVTSELQGIVKGRTGNLDPIV
;
A
#
# COMPACT_ATOMS: atom_id res chain seq x y z
N MET A 1 -7.50 18.00 -15.77
CA MET A 1 -6.75 17.39 -14.66
C MET A 1 -5.28 17.75 -14.86
N ALA A 2 -4.69 18.55 -13.96
CA ALA A 2 -3.26 18.76 -14.00
C ALA A 2 -2.59 17.43 -13.62
N GLY A 3 -1.73 16.89 -14.48
CA GLY A 3 -1.03 15.63 -14.22
C GLY A 3 -0.14 15.73 -12.99
N ARG A 4 -0.03 14.64 -12.22
CA ARG A 4 0.89 14.54 -11.07
C ARG A 4 2.34 14.65 -11.56
N ALA A 5 3.20 15.28 -10.77
CA ALA A 5 4.62 15.38 -11.12
C ALA A 5 5.25 13.98 -11.19
N PRO A 6 6.03 13.66 -12.25
CA PRO A 6 6.68 12.36 -12.37
C PRO A 6 7.62 12.07 -11.20
N MET A 7 7.67 10.81 -10.78
CA MET A 7 8.56 10.31 -9.73
C MET A 7 9.31 9.08 -10.21
N ASN A 8 10.61 9.01 -9.96
CA ASN A 8 11.43 7.87 -10.37
C ASN A 8 11.65 6.92 -9.20
N VAL A 9 11.23 5.66 -9.32
CA VAL A 9 11.34 4.68 -8.20
C VAL A 9 12.78 4.38 -7.79
N GLN A 10 13.76 4.53 -8.68
CA GLN A 10 15.19 4.38 -8.33
C GLN A 10 15.74 5.57 -7.54
N SER A 11 15.05 6.71 -7.54
CA SER A 11 15.44 7.89 -6.75
C SER A 11 14.94 7.86 -5.31
N PHE A 12 14.05 6.92 -4.97
CA PHE A 12 13.54 6.77 -3.61
C PHE A 12 14.62 6.32 -2.63
N PRO A 13 14.59 6.80 -1.37
CA PRO A 13 15.67 6.59 -0.44
C PRO A 13 15.70 5.18 0.15
N ARG A 14 16.85 4.84 0.72
CA ARG A 14 17.06 3.71 1.63
C ARG A 14 17.92 4.21 2.79
N PRO A 15 17.43 4.26 4.05
CA PRO A 15 16.15 3.75 4.56
C PRO A 15 14.90 4.36 3.89
N PRO A 16 13.74 3.67 3.92
CA PRO A 16 12.52 4.18 3.31
C PRO A 16 12.06 5.50 3.95
N LEU A 17 11.55 6.42 3.13
CA LEU A 17 10.96 7.67 3.58
C LEU A 17 9.48 7.46 3.87
N LEU A 18 9.05 7.79 5.08
CA LEU A 18 7.65 7.92 5.42
C LEU A 18 7.24 9.41 5.32
N GLN A 19 6.17 9.70 4.59
CA GLN A 19 5.69 11.06 4.43
C GLN A 19 4.16 11.11 4.43
N GLN A 20 3.60 12.10 5.10
CA GLN A 20 2.17 12.38 5.08
C GLN A 20 1.77 12.97 3.73
N ILE A 21 0.62 12.55 3.22
CA ILE A 21 0.07 12.98 1.93
C ILE A 21 -1.41 13.33 2.06
N SER A 22 -1.87 14.18 1.14
CA SER A 22 -3.27 14.57 0.99
C SER A 22 -3.94 13.98 -0.27
N ARG A 23 -3.35 12.92 -0.83
CA ARG A 23 -3.89 12.20 -2.00
C ARG A 23 -5.23 11.57 -1.64
N HIS A 24 -6.17 11.59 -2.57
CA HIS A 24 -7.44 10.88 -2.41
C HIS A 24 -7.24 9.40 -2.71
N LEU A 25 -7.33 8.56 -1.69
CA LEU A 25 -7.20 7.12 -1.79
C LEU A 25 -8.56 6.48 -1.67
N GLN A 26 -8.90 5.62 -2.64
CA GLN A 26 -10.11 4.81 -2.59
C GLN A 26 -9.77 3.35 -2.81
N ILE A 27 -10.41 2.48 -2.04
CA ILE A 27 -10.28 1.02 -2.17
C ILE A 27 -11.68 0.46 -2.32
N LYS A 28 -11.90 -0.29 -3.40
CA LYS A 28 -13.17 -0.97 -3.65
C LYS A 28 -12.95 -2.48 -3.82
N TYR A 29 -13.99 -3.24 -3.58
CA TYR A 29 -14.03 -4.68 -3.84
C TYR A 29 -15.34 -5.01 -4.52
N LYS A 30 -15.30 -5.41 -5.81
CA LYS A 30 -16.50 -5.74 -6.60
C LYS A 30 -17.58 -4.65 -6.56
N GLY A 31 -17.15 -3.38 -6.60
CA GLY A 31 -18.02 -2.21 -6.54
C GLY A 31 -18.39 -1.73 -5.13
N GLU A 32 -18.13 -2.50 -4.07
CA GLU A 32 -18.32 -2.07 -2.67
C GLU A 32 -17.16 -1.19 -2.22
N LEU A 33 -17.44 -0.06 -1.55
CA LEU A 33 -16.42 0.86 -1.06
C LEU A 33 -15.85 0.39 0.29
N ILE A 34 -14.58 0.00 0.30
CA ILE A 34 -13.88 -0.58 1.45
C ILE A 34 -13.18 0.48 2.28
N ALA A 35 -12.50 1.43 1.61
CA ALA A 35 -11.85 2.55 2.28
C ALA A 35 -11.90 3.81 1.40
N ASP A 36 -11.96 4.97 2.04
CA ASP A 36 -11.95 6.29 1.37
C ASP A 36 -11.31 7.32 2.30
N THR A 37 -10.21 7.95 1.87
CA THR A 37 -9.51 8.96 2.68
C THR A 37 -8.72 9.95 1.82
N THR A 38 -8.56 11.17 2.33
CA THR A 38 -7.57 12.15 1.85
C THR A 38 -6.46 12.40 2.88
N GLN A 39 -6.41 11.58 3.93
CA GLN A 39 -5.41 11.65 5.00
C GLN A 39 -4.72 10.29 5.04
N ALA A 40 -3.47 10.25 4.60
CA ALA A 40 -2.70 9.02 4.54
C ALA A 40 -1.21 9.31 4.71
N TYR A 41 -0.44 8.26 4.90
CA TYR A 41 1.00 8.27 4.68
C TYR A 41 1.33 7.41 3.47
N TRP A 42 2.43 7.70 2.81
CA TRP A 42 3.09 6.74 1.95
C TRP A 42 4.48 6.40 2.47
N ALA A 43 4.97 5.21 2.14
CA ALA A 43 6.38 4.87 2.26
C ALA A 43 7.00 4.78 0.86
N LEU A 44 8.11 5.49 0.67
CA LEU A 44 8.91 5.46 -0.55
C LEU A 44 10.22 4.70 -0.28
N GLU A 45 10.50 3.68 -1.08
CA GLU A 45 11.68 2.81 -0.96
C GLU A 45 12.26 2.54 -2.34
N THR A 46 13.59 2.51 -2.47
CA THR A 46 14.29 2.35 -3.76
C THR A 46 13.77 1.15 -4.55
N HIS A 47 13.35 1.36 -5.80
CA HIS A 47 12.73 0.39 -6.73
C HIS A 47 11.32 -0.11 -6.34
N HIS A 48 10.71 0.45 -5.29
CA HIS A 48 9.34 0.12 -4.89
C HIS A 48 8.38 1.27 -5.23
N PRO A 49 7.22 1.00 -5.83
CA PRO A 49 6.13 1.94 -5.88
C PRO A 49 5.69 2.34 -4.46
N PRO A 50 5.07 3.51 -4.27
CA PRO A 50 4.60 3.94 -2.97
C PRO A 50 3.68 2.89 -2.34
N THR A 51 3.94 2.58 -1.06
CA THR A 51 3.03 1.79 -0.22
C THR A 51 2.20 2.76 0.61
N TYR A 52 0.87 2.67 0.54
CA TYR A 52 -0.03 3.62 1.17
C TYR A 52 -0.59 3.10 2.49
N TYR A 53 -0.53 3.94 3.52
CA TYR A 53 -1.04 3.67 4.86
C TYR A 53 -2.22 4.59 5.15
N LEU A 54 -3.38 3.98 5.36
CA LEU A 54 -4.65 4.65 5.60
C LEU A 54 -4.99 4.58 7.10
N PRO A 55 -5.61 5.62 7.69
CA PRO A 55 -6.05 5.59 9.08
C PRO A 55 -7.19 4.57 9.24
N PRO A 56 -7.27 3.86 10.38
CA PRO A 56 -8.34 2.88 10.62
C PRO A 56 -9.75 3.44 10.45
N SER A 57 -9.95 4.73 10.79
CA SER A 57 -11.24 5.43 10.67
C SER A 57 -11.74 5.57 9.22
N SER A 58 -10.87 5.39 8.23
CA SER A 58 -11.24 5.44 6.81
C SER A 58 -11.77 4.11 6.27
N VAL A 59 -11.55 3.00 6.99
CA VAL A 59 -11.97 1.66 6.57
C VAL A 59 -13.40 1.43 7.03
N LYS A 60 -14.28 1.08 6.07
CA LYS A 60 -15.73 1.02 6.24
C LYS A 60 -16.27 -0.38 6.56
N VAL A 61 -15.38 -1.36 6.57
CA VAL A 61 -15.73 -2.78 6.75
C VAL A 61 -15.00 -3.35 7.97
N PRO A 62 -15.61 -4.31 8.67
CA PRO A 62 -14.97 -4.94 9.82
C PRO A 62 -13.80 -5.82 9.36
N LEU A 63 -12.65 -5.67 10.02
CA LEU A 63 -11.47 -6.50 9.77
C LEU A 63 -11.30 -7.53 10.89
N THR A 64 -10.88 -8.74 10.53
CA THR A 64 -10.55 -9.81 11.48
C THR A 64 -9.05 -10.05 11.45
N LYS A 65 -8.37 -9.84 12.58
CA LYS A 65 -6.94 -10.08 12.69
C LYS A 65 -6.63 -11.57 12.50
N THR A 66 -5.57 -11.88 11.76
CA THR A 66 -5.11 -13.25 11.55
C THR A 66 -3.88 -13.56 12.41
N GLY A 67 -3.48 -14.83 12.46
CA GLY A 67 -2.23 -15.24 13.10
C GLY A 67 -0.97 -14.91 12.30
N GLN A 68 -1.10 -14.43 11.05
CA GLN A 68 0.05 -14.19 10.17
C GLN A 68 0.82 -12.94 10.60
N ARG A 69 2.15 -13.05 10.58
CA ARG A 69 3.08 -11.97 10.86
C ARG A 69 4.25 -12.03 9.88
N THR A 70 4.79 -10.87 9.52
CA THR A 70 6.04 -10.76 8.78
C THR A 70 6.91 -9.70 9.42
N TRP A 71 8.22 -9.78 9.19
CA TRP A 71 9.17 -8.83 9.74
C TRP A 71 9.77 -7.98 8.62
N CYS A 72 9.86 -6.68 8.86
CA CYS A 72 10.53 -5.70 8.01
C CYS A 72 11.67 -5.06 8.79
N GLU A 73 12.87 -5.06 8.20
CA GLU A 73 14.08 -4.47 8.79
C GLU A 73 13.93 -3.00 9.16
N TRP A 74 13.07 -2.27 8.45
CA TRP A 74 12.86 -0.83 8.65
C TRP A 74 11.68 -0.48 9.54
N LYS A 75 10.62 -1.29 9.54
CA LYS A 75 9.29 -0.95 10.11
C LYS A 75 8.88 -1.85 11.27
N GLY A 76 9.59 -2.94 11.52
CA GLY A 76 9.25 -3.91 12.55
C GLY A 76 8.26 -4.98 12.08
N THR A 77 7.43 -5.46 13.00
CA THR A 77 6.52 -6.58 12.77
C THR A 77 5.19 -6.12 12.18
N ALA A 78 4.86 -6.61 10.98
CA ALA A 78 3.54 -6.45 10.39
C ALA A 78 2.60 -7.56 10.88
N THR A 79 1.37 -7.18 11.22
CA THR A 79 0.26 -8.11 11.51
C THR A 79 -0.80 -7.98 10.43
N TYR A 80 -1.47 -9.09 10.12
CA TYR A 80 -2.36 -9.20 8.97
C TYR A 80 -3.82 -9.33 9.36
N PHE A 81 -4.70 -8.96 8.45
CA PHE A 81 -6.15 -9.08 8.58
C PHE A 81 -6.76 -9.83 7.41
N SER A 82 -7.91 -10.44 7.69
CA SER A 82 -8.88 -10.94 6.74
C SER A 82 -10.14 -10.10 6.79
N VAL A 83 -10.87 -10.08 5.69
CA VAL A 83 -12.21 -9.51 5.62
C VAL A 83 -13.12 -10.44 4.85
N ARG A 84 -14.38 -10.54 5.29
CA ARG A 84 -15.43 -11.29 4.60
C ARG A 84 -16.36 -10.32 3.88
N LEU A 85 -16.39 -10.36 2.56
CA LEU A 85 -17.17 -9.47 1.70
C LEU A 85 -17.99 -10.29 0.71
N GLY A 86 -19.30 -10.07 0.65
CA GLY A 86 -20.17 -10.77 -0.30
C GLY A 86 -20.07 -12.31 -0.24
N GLY A 87 -19.84 -12.86 0.96
CA GLY A 87 -19.68 -14.30 1.17
C GLY A 87 -18.30 -14.88 0.82
N GLN A 88 -17.35 -14.07 0.36
CA GLN A 88 -15.97 -14.46 0.08
C GLN A 88 -15.01 -13.91 1.14
N ASP A 89 -14.01 -14.71 1.51
CA ASP A 89 -12.95 -14.30 2.43
C ASP A 89 -11.72 -13.83 1.65
N VAL A 90 -11.33 -12.57 1.87
CA VAL A 90 -10.06 -12.02 1.38
C VAL A 90 -9.09 -12.00 2.56
N SER A 91 -8.18 -12.97 2.59
CA SER A 91 -7.29 -13.20 3.75
C SER A 91 -5.87 -12.73 3.52
N ASN A 92 -5.28 -12.10 4.54
CA ASN A 92 -3.87 -11.66 4.57
C ASN A 92 -3.51 -10.68 3.44
N ARG A 93 -4.47 -9.85 3.04
CA ARG A 93 -4.31 -8.82 2.00
C ARG A 93 -4.34 -7.40 2.53
N ILE A 94 -4.43 -7.28 3.86
CA ILE A 94 -4.41 -6.04 4.61
C ILE A 94 -3.45 -6.27 5.78
N TRP A 95 -2.59 -5.31 6.06
CA TRP A 95 -1.67 -5.38 7.19
C TRP A 95 -1.55 -4.06 7.93
N THR A 96 -1.04 -4.11 9.15
CA THR A 96 -0.70 -2.96 9.98
C THR A 96 0.62 -3.17 10.70
N TYR A 97 1.21 -2.08 11.16
CA TYR A 97 2.28 -2.10 12.15
C TYR A 97 1.72 -1.61 13.49
N GLU A 98 1.56 -2.53 14.45
CA GLU A 98 1.08 -2.19 15.80
C GLU A 98 2.18 -1.56 16.66
N GLU A 99 3.42 -1.96 16.39
CA GLU A 99 4.62 -1.53 17.08
C GLU A 99 5.71 -1.16 16.07
N PRO A 100 5.52 -0.09 15.28
CA PRO A 100 6.52 0.36 14.33
C PRO A 100 7.79 0.84 15.04
N THR A 101 8.92 0.65 14.36
CA THR A 101 10.25 1.15 14.75
C THR A 101 10.40 2.66 14.55
N GLY A 102 11.51 3.20 15.04
CA GLY A 102 11.90 4.61 14.91
C GLY A 102 11.77 5.17 13.50
N GLY A 103 11.07 6.29 13.36
CA GLY A 103 10.79 6.97 12.08
C GLY A 103 9.49 6.52 11.40
N PHE A 104 8.86 5.45 11.88
CA PHE A 104 7.59 4.92 11.37
C PHE A 104 6.46 4.94 12.41
N GLU A 105 6.66 5.55 13.58
CA GLU A 105 5.63 5.73 14.61
C GLU A 105 4.33 6.37 14.11
N PRO A 106 4.34 7.33 13.17
CA PRO A 106 3.11 7.96 12.69
C PRO A 106 2.12 7.01 12.03
N ILE A 107 2.57 5.86 11.50
CA ILE A 107 1.70 4.83 10.91
C ILE A 107 1.31 3.72 11.89
N ARG A 108 1.52 3.91 13.19
CA ARG A 108 1.07 2.95 14.21
C ARG A 108 -0.42 2.70 14.07
N GLY A 109 -0.79 1.45 13.83
CA GLY A 109 -2.18 1.03 13.64
C GLY A 109 -2.78 1.42 12.29
N TYR A 110 -2.07 2.14 11.41
CA TYR A 110 -2.55 2.42 10.05
C TYR A 110 -2.55 1.13 9.23
N LEU A 111 -3.46 1.07 8.26
CA LEU A 111 -3.71 -0.10 7.43
C LEU A 111 -3.18 0.13 6.02
N SER A 112 -2.53 -0.89 5.46
CA SER A 112 -2.10 -0.92 4.07
C SER A 112 -2.65 -2.15 3.37
N PHE A 113 -2.83 -2.06 2.05
CA PHE A 113 -3.55 -3.05 1.24
C PHE A 113 -2.68 -3.50 0.06
N TYR A 114 -2.62 -4.81 -0.19
CA TYR A 114 -2.01 -5.34 -1.41
C TYR A 114 -2.98 -5.10 -2.54
N ALA A 115 -2.62 -4.31 -3.56
CA ALA A 115 -3.59 -3.90 -4.58
C ALA A 115 -4.20 -5.06 -5.40
N GLY A 116 -3.54 -6.23 -5.50
CA GLY A 116 -3.99 -7.35 -6.34
C GLY A 116 -5.49 -7.72 -6.26
N PRO A 117 -6.04 -8.03 -5.07
CA PRO A 117 -7.46 -8.36 -4.91
C PRO A 117 -8.43 -7.16 -4.88
N TRP A 118 -7.96 -5.91 -4.92
CA TRP A 118 -8.78 -4.71 -4.74
C TRP A 118 -8.76 -3.82 -5.98
N ASP A 119 -9.83 -3.06 -6.17
CA ASP A 119 -9.80 -1.91 -7.07
C ASP A 119 -9.31 -0.70 -6.26
N CYS A 120 -8.00 -0.47 -6.27
CA CYS A 120 -7.36 0.65 -5.59
C CYS A 120 -7.20 1.86 -6.51
N PHE A 121 -7.40 3.07 -5.98
CA PHE A 121 -7.32 4.32 -6.71
C PHE A 121 -6.51 5.37 -5.94
N VAL A 122 -5.73 6.17 -6.67
CA VAL A 122 -5.03 7.36 -6.16
C VAL A 122 -5.43 8.55 -7.03
N ASP A 123 -6.05 9.56 -6.42
CA ASP A 123 -6.58 10.76 -7.11
C ASP A 123 -7.50 10.40 -8.30
N GLY A 124 -8.30 9.34 -8.14
CA GLY A 124 -9.20 8.82 -9.17
C GLY A 124 -8.54 7.97 -10.26
N GLU A 125 -7.21 7.83 -10.25
CA GLU A 125 -6.51 6.91 -11.15
C GLU A 125 -6.46 5.50 -10.54
N GLN A 126 -6.89 4.49 -11.30
CA GLN A 126 -6.79 3.10 -10.89
C GLN A 126 -5.33 2.65 -10.88
N VAL A 127 -4.89 2.04 -9.78
CA VAL A 127 -3.51 1.59 -9.63
C VAL A 127 -3.32 0.20 -10.23
N VAL A 128 -2.09 -0.05 -10.68
CA VAL A 128 -1.64 -1.41 -11.03
C VAL A 128 -0.88 -1.98 -9.83
N PRO A 129 -1.12 -3.24 -9.41
CA PRO A 129 -0.34 -3.86 -8.36
C PRO A 129 1.14 -3.94 -8.73
N GLN A 130 2.03 -3.68 -7.75
CA GLN A 130 3.46 -3.96 -7.94
C GLN A 130 3.65 -5.41 -8.44
N PRO A 131 4.44 -5.65 -9.50
CA PRO A 131 4.64 -6.99 -10.01
C PRO A 131 5.11 -7.98 -8.92
N GLY A 132 4.53 -9.19 -8.95
CA GLY A 132 4.67 -10.16 -7.86
C GLY A 132 3.55 -10.06 -6.83
N ASP A 133 3.55 -10.97 -5.86
CA ASP A 133 2.47 -11.08 -4.85
C ASP A 133 2.98 -10.85 -3.42
N PHE A 134 4.21 -10.35 -3.31
CA PHE A 134 4.92 -10.19 -2.03
C PHE A 134 5.00 -8.73 -1.58
N TYR A 135 4.89 -7.76 -2.49
CA TYR A 135 5.06 -6.35 -2.19
C TYR A 135 3.75 -5.57 -2.24
N GLY A 136 3.66 -4.57 -1.38
CA GLY A 136 2.48 -3.74 -1.18
C GLY A 136 2.40 -2.47 -2.03
N GLY A 137 3.33 -2.27 -2.97
CA GLY A 137 3.42 -1.04 -3.76
C GLY A 137 2.27 -0.89 -4.75
N TRP A 138 1.79 0.35 -4.91
CA TRP A 138 0.76 0.71 -5.87
C TRP A 138 1.39 1.51 -7.01
N VAL A 139 1.29 1.00 -8.24
CA VAL A 139 1.84 1.65 -9.44
C VAL A 139 0.81 2.60 -10.01
N THR A 140 1.22 3.86 -10.24
CA THR A 140 0.44 4.90 -10.92
C THR A 140 1.24 5.48 -12.09
N SER A 141 0.58 6.19 -12.97
CA SER A 141 1.12 6.75 -14.21
C SER A 141 2.20 7.81 -14.01
N GLU A 142 2.30 8.43 -12.82
CA GLU A 142 3.42 9.32 -12.52
C GLU A 142 4.72 8.59 -12.19
N LEU A 143 4.66 7.28 -11.89
CA LEU A 143 5.85 6.52 -11.59
C LEU A 143 6.60 6.18 -12.88
N GLN A 144 7.90 6.42 -12.83
CA GLN A 144 8.85 6.07 -13.88
C GLN A 144 9.92 5.15 -13.31
N GLY A 145 10.56 4.41 -14.21
CA GLY A 145 11.72 3.59 -13.87
C GLY A 145 11.40 2.10 -13.77
N ILE A 146 12.33 1.34 -13.20
CA ILE A 146 12.20 -0.12 -13.10
C ILE A 146 11.62 -0.46 -11.73
N VAL A 147 10.37 -0.90 -11.74
CA VAL A 147 9.68 -1.40 -10.56
C VAL A 147 10.19 -2.80 -10.26
N LYS A 148 10.70 -3.01 -9.05
CA LYS A 148 11.10 -4.33 -8.57
C LYS A 148 9.88 -5.24 -8.52
N GLY A 149 9.99 -6.48 -8.97
CA GLY A 149 8.90 -7.45 -8.85
C GLY A 149 9.36 -8.86 -8.52
N ARG A 150 8.73 -9.85 -9.15
CA ARG A 150 8.95 -11.29 -8.92
C ARG A 150 10.38 -11.73 -9.25
N THR A 151 11.05 -11.11 -10.21
CA THR A 151 12.44 -11.44 -10.59
C THR A 151 13.47 -10.49 -10.01
N GLY A 152 13.06 -9.62 -9.08
CA GLY A 152 13.92 -8.58 -8.53
C GLY A 152 13.93 -7.36 -9.44
N ASN A 153 15.12 -6.87 -9.80
CA ASN A 153 15.28 -5.65 -10.61
C ASN A 153 15.22 -5.92 -12.13
N LEU A 154 14.83 -7.13 -12.55
CA LEU A 154 14.83 -7.56 -13.96
C LEU A 154 13.41 -7.57 -14.57
N ASP A 155 12.39 -7.18 -13.81
CA ASP A 155 11.04 -7.08 -14.32
C ASP A 155 10.92 -5.90 -15.30
N PRO A 156 10.14 -6.04 -16.39
CA PRO A 156 10.07 -5.03 -17.44
C PRO A 156 9.60 -3.68 -16.92
N ILE A 157 10.07 -2.61 -17.56
CA ILE A 157 9.64 -1.23 -17.32
C ILE A 157 8.12 -1.17 -17.52
N VAL A 158 7.39 -0.70 -16.50
CA VAL A 158 5.94 -0.42 -16.61
C VAL A 158 5.76 0.92 -17.31
#